data_AF-A0AA41VCX6-F1
#
_entry.id   AF-A0AA41VCX6-F1
#
_cell.length_a   1.000
_cell.length_b   1.000
_cell.length_c   1.000
_cell.angle_alpha   90.00
_cell.angle_beta   90.00
_cell.angle_gamma   90.00
#
_symmetry.space_group_name_H-M   'P 1'
#
loop_
_entity.id
_entity.type
_entity.pdbx_description
1 polymer ?
#
loop_
_entity_poly.entity_id
_entity_poly.type
_entity_poly.pdbx_seq_one_letter_code
_entity_poly.pdbx_strand_id
1 'polypeptide(L)' 'DKLLDPSSVTHLFSVTKYLGLLATGNTADARSLVQQARNQAAEFRFKWGYEMPVDVLAK' A
#
# COMPACT_ATOMS: atom_id res chain seq x y z
N ASP A 1 -12.72 22.63 -16.52
CA ASP A 1 -11.31 22.24 -16.76
C ASP A 1 -10.53 22.50 -15.48
N LYS A 2 -9.70 21.53 -15.05
CA LYS A 2 -8.79 21.58 -13.89
C LYS A 2 -9.41 21.70 -12.47
N LEU A 3 -10.05 20.62 -12.01
CA LEU A 3 -10.43 20.41 -10.59
C LEU A 3 -9.82 19.11 -10.02
N LEU A 4 -8.67 18.70 -10.53
CA LEU A 4 -7.91 17.59 -9.97
C LEU A 4 -6.63 18.19 -9.38
N ASP A 5 -6.66 18.39 -8.06
CA ASP A 5 -5.49 18.71 -7.25
C ASP A 5 -4.41 17.64 -7.52
N PRO A 6 -3.26 17.99 -8.12
CA PRO A 6 -2.21 17.03 -8.43
C PRO A 6 -1.59 16.41 -7.15
N SER A 7 -1.81 17.04 -6.00
CA SER A 7 -1.48 16.50 -4.67
C SER A 7 -2.33 15.28 -4.28
N SER A 8 -3.60 15.23 -4.71
CA SER A 8 -4.51 14.10 -4.48
C SER A 8 -4.31 12.95 -5.49
N VAL A 9 -3.50 13.18 -6.53
CA VAL A 9 -3.05 12.16 -7.50
C VAL A 9 -1.70 11.57 -7.05
N THR A 10 -1.48 11.45 -5.74
CA THR A 10 -0.31 10.72 -5.21
C THR A 10 -0.59 9.22 -5.29
N HIS A 11 0.15 8.55 -6.17
CA HIS A 11 0.15 7.10 -6.32
C HIS A 11 1.00 6.39 -5.24
N LEU A 12 1.45 7.14 -4.22
CA LEU A 12 2.15 6.62 -3.05
C LEU A 12 1.14 6.34 -1.94
N PHE A 13 1.14 5.10 -1.46
CA PHE A 13 0.29 4.65 -0.37
C PHE A 13 1.14 4.04 0.73
N SER A 14 0.90 4.44 1.98
CA SER A 14 1.56 3.81 3.13
C SER A 14 0.82 2.51 3.49
N VAL A 15 1.55 1.38 3.44
CA VAL A 15 1.02 0.07 3.82
C VAL A 15 1.29 -0.19 5.29
N THR A 16 2.51 0.09 5.75
CA THR A 16 2.90 0.03 7.17
C THR A 16 3.69 1.28 7.57
N LYS A 17 4.14 1.37 8.82
CA LYS A 17 4.97 2.48 9.31
C LYS A 17 6.29 2.62 8.54
N TYR A 18 6.80 1.53 7.98
CA TYR A 18 8.08 1.48 7.28
C TYR A 18 7.96 1.09 5.80
N LEU A 19 6.79 0.64 5.33
CA LEU A 19 6.56 0.22 3.95
C LEU A 19 5.60 1.15 3.21
N GLY A 20 6.06 1.65 2.07
CA GLY A 20 5.25 2.36 1.08
C GLY A 20 5.08 1.52 -0.18
N LEU A 21 3.90 1.61 -0.79
CA LEU A 21 3.57 1.01 -2.07
C LEU A 21 3.32 2.14 -3.07
N LEU A 22 4.06 2.11 -4.17
CA LEU A 22 3.83 2.98 -5.32
C LEU A 22 3.04 2.19 -6.35
N ALA A 23 1.83 2.64 -6.66
CA ALA A 23 0.96 1.98 -7.63
C ALA A 23 0.90 2.80 -8.92
N THR A 24 1.62 2.41 -9.97
CA THR A 24 1.48 3.02 -11.28
C THR A 24 0.27 2.45 -12.00
N GLY A 25 -0.80 3.24 -12.17
CA GLY A 25 -1.98 2.80 -12.92
C GLY A 25 -3.29 3.42 -12.43
N ASN A 26 -4.38 2.67 -12.55
CA ASN A 26 -5.72 3.11 -12.18
C ASN A 26 -5.85 3.21 -10.64
N THR A 27 -6.33 4.36 -10.15
CA THR A 27 -6.41 4.65 -8.70
C THR A 27 -7.40 3.74 -7.96
N ALA A 28 -8.39 3.18 -8.66
CA ALA A 28 -9.31 2.20 -8.10
C ALA A 28 -8.59 0.88 -7.74
N ASP A 29 -7.76 0.39 -8.65
CA ASP A 29 -6.99 -0.85 -8.46
C ASP A 29 -5.88 -0.66 -7.43
N ALA A 30 -5.25 0.52 -7.42
CA ALA A 30 -4.25 0.90 -6.43
C ALA A 30 -4.80 0.81 -4.99
N ARG A 31 -6.01 1.33 -4.72
CA ARG A 31 -6.63 1.26 -3.39
C ARG A 31 -6.93 -0.17 -2.96
N SER A 32 -7.39 -1.01 -3.89
CA SER A 32 -7.65 -2.43 -3.62
C SER A 32 -6.37 -3.18 -3.26
N LEU A 33 -5.28 -2.96 -4.01
CA LEU A 33 -3.97 -3.57 -3.73
C LEU A 33 -3.41 -3.13 -2.38
N VAL A 34 -3.51 -1.84 -2.06
CA VAL A 34 -3.07 -1.30 -0.78
C VAL A 34 -3.84 -1.91 0.37
N GLN A 35 -5.16 -2.07 0.24
CA GLN A 35 -5.98 -2.68 1.28
C GLN A 35 -5.59 -4.14 1.51
N GLN A 36 -5.34 -4.90 0.44
CA GLN A 36 -4.88 -6.28 0.54
C GLN A 36 -3.49 -6.37 1.21
N ALA A 37 -2.55 -5.52 0.79
CA ALA A 37 -1.21 -5.43 1.36
C ALA A 37 -1.24 -5.10 2.86
N ARG A 38 -2.13 -4.20 3.28
CA ARG A 38 -2.33 -3.86 4.71
C ARG A 38 -2.87 -5.04 5.50
N ASN A 39 -3.82 -5.77 4.94
CA ASN A 39 -4.39 -6.95 5.60
C ASN A 39 -3.34 -8.06 5.77
N GLN A 40 -2.56 -8.35 4.71
CA GLN A 40 -1.46 -9.31 4.79
C GLN A 40 -0.40 -8.90 5.80
N ALA A 41 0.01 -7.62 5.81
CA ALA A 41 0.99 -7.12 6.77
C ALA A 41 0.49 -7.22 8.21
N ALA A 42 -0.80 -6.96 8.46
CA ALA A 42 -1.41 -7.12 9.78
C ALA A 42 -1.46 -8.60 10.21
N GLU A 43 -1.86 -9.50 9.31
CA GLU A 43 -1.93 -10.94 9.58
C GLU A 43 -0.54 -11.54 9.80
N PHE A 44 0.45 -11.11 9.02
CA PHE A 44 1.84 -11.51 9.18
C PHE A 44 2.40 -11.08 10.55
N ARG A 45 2.16 -9.81 10.92
CA ARG A 45 2.54 -9.29 12.24
C ARG A 45 1.87 -10.06 13.37
N PHE A 46 0.60 -10.43 13.20
CA PHE A 46 -0.13 -11.24 14.17
C PHE A 46 0.43 -12.66 14.31
N LYS A 47 0.76 -13.32 13.20
CA LYS A 47 1.26 -14.70 13.18
C LYS A 47 2.71 -14.81 13.66
N TRP A 48 3.56 -13.88 13.25
CA TRP A 48 5.00 -13.99 13.44
C TRP A 48 5.56 -13.06 14.53
N GLY A 49 4.78 -12.08 14.98
CA GLY A 49 5.18 -11.15 16.04
C GLY A 49 6.17 -10.06 15.62
N TYR A 50 6.57 -10.00 14.35
CA TYR A 50 7.46 -8.98 13.80
C TYR A 50 6.88 -8.33 12.53
N GLU A 51 7.47 -7.22 12.11
CA GLU A 51 7.00 -6.48 10.93
C GLU A 51 7.30 -7.23 9.64
N MET A 52 6.31 -7.27 8.74
CA MET A 52 6.47 -7.93 7.44
C MET A 52 7.59 -7.25 6.64
N PRO A 53 8.63 -7.98 6.20
CA PRO A 53 9.67 -7.41 5.36
C PRO A 53 9.15 -7.17 3.94
N VAL A 54 9.75 -6.18 3.26
CA VAL A 54 9.36 -5.78 1.89
C VAL A 54 9.41 -6.94 0.90
N ASP A 55 10.40 -7.83 1.03
CA ASP A 55 10.57 -9.00 0.15
C ASP A 55 9.40 -9.99 0.21
N VAL A 56 8.69 -10.05 1.35
CA VAL A 56 7.53 -10.93 1.52
C VAL A 56 6.25 -10.26 0.99
N LEU A 57 6.18 -8.93 1.04
CA LEU A 57 5.04 -8.16 0.51
C LEU A 57 5.09 -8.02 -1.02
N ALA A 58 6.29 -7.98 -1.60
CA ALA A 58 6.50 -7.81 -3.04
C ALA A 58 6.35 -9.10 -3.87
N LYS A 59 6.07 -10.23 -3.23
CA LYS A 59 6.00 -11.55 -3.85
C LYS A 59 4.56 -11.97 -4.12
#